data_AF-A0A8J2KYZ0-F1
#
_entry.id   AF-A0A8J2KYZ0-F1
#
_cell.length_a   1.000
_cell.length_b   1.000
_cell.length_c   1.000
_cell.angle_alpha   90.00
_cell.angle_beta   90.00
_cell.angle_gamma   90.00
#
_symmetry.space_group_name_H-M   'P 1'
#
loop_
_entity.id
_entity.type
_entity.pdbx_description
1 polymer ?
#
loop_
_entity_poly.entity_id
_entity_poly.type
_entity_poly.pdbx_seq_one_letter_code
_entity_poly.pdbx_strand_id
1 'polypeptide(L)'
;MDLGRRIGQATAARYGTNYTVGNWFELLYLSTGCSVDWVKKTYNTNLTLTYEMRDTGRYGFLLPPEQIIPSAEEFLDGFAVAIAELRAGIITPDLPPDVLEANPKRIQRASSILPQQDFNTFGKAPHPRQSVSPLEAFIRV
;
A
#
# COMPACT_ATOMS: atom_id res chain seq x y z
N MET A 1 4.92 6.42 3.29
CA MET A 1 4.32 7.54 2.54
C MET A 1 4.84 7.65 1.11
N ASP A 2 6.14 7.49 0.84
CA ASP A 2 6.68 7.70 -0.52
C ASP A 2 6.13 6.77 -1.61
N LEU A 3 5.87 5.49 -1.29
CA LEU A 3 5.32 4.53 -2.25
C LEU A 3 3.92 4.95 -2.72
N GLY A 4 3.01 5.26 -1.79
CA GLY A 4 1.66 5.71 -2.12
C GLY A 4 1.68 6.95 -3.02
N ARG A 5 2.55 7.93 -2.73
CA ARG A 5 2.68 9.14 -3.54
C ARG A 5 3.13 8.83 -4.97
N ARG A 6 4.11 7.94 -5.16
CA ARG A 6 4.56 7.51 -6.49
C ARG A 6 3.44 6.80 -7.26
N ILE A 7 2.68 5.93 -6.59
CA ILE A 7 1.54 5.25 -7.18
C ILE A 7 0.47 6.27 -7.61
N GLY A 8 0.06 7.20 -6.73
CA GLY A 8 -0.93 8.22 -7.06
C GLY A 8 -0.50 9.16 -8.19
N GLN A 9 0.79 9.54 -8.23
CA GLN A 9 1.36 10.33 -9.32
C GLN A 9 1.29 9.58 -10.67
N ALA A 10 1.60 8.29 -10.69
CA ALA A 10 1.51 7.47 -11.89
C ALA A 10 0.06 7.29 -12.34
N THR A 11 -0.88 7.07 -11.41
CA THR A 11 -2.31 7.00 -11.71
C THR A 11 -2.83 8.30 -12.33
N ALA A 12 -2.39 9.46 -11.83
CA ALA A 12 -2.82 10.77 -12.34
C ALA A 12 -2.18 11.14 -13.70
N ALA A 13 -1.04 10.53 -14.06
CA ALA A 13 -0.20 11.02 -15.15
C ALA A 13 -0.87 11.01 -16.53
N ARG A 14 -1.74 10.03 -16.79
CA ARG A 14 -2.32 9.81 -18.13
C ARG A 14 -3.37 10.85 -18.51
N TYR A 15 -4.33 11.12 -17.61
CA TYR A 15 -5.46 12.02 -17.90
C TYR A 15 -5.52 13.24 -16.98
N GLY A 16 -4.55 13.43 -16.09
CA GLY A 16 -4.53 14.55 -15.14
C GLY A 16 -5.60 14.46 -14.06
N THR A 17 -6.17 13.27 -13.82
CA THR A 17 -7.17 13.06 -12.76
C THR A 17 -6.52 13.31 -11.40
N ASN A 18 -7.19 14.11 -10.58
CA ASN A 18 -6.67 14.49 -9.27
C ASN A 18 -6.91 13.36 -8.26
N TYR A 19 -5.86 12.63 -7.90
CA TYR A 19 -5.90 11.61 -6.86
C TYR A 19 -5.29 12.13 -5.56
N THR A 20 -6.00 11.91 -4.44
CA THR A 20 -5.52 12.12 -3.08
C THR A 20 -4.93 10.83 -2.53
N VAL A 21 -3.77 10.92 -1.90
CA VAL A 21 -3.04 9.80 -1.31
C VAL A 21 -2.84 10.04 0.18
N GLY A 22 -3.08 9.03 1.01
CA GLY A 22 -2.88 9.15 2.45
C GLY A 22 -3.22 7.89 3.23
N ASN A 23 -3.30 8.04 4.55
CA ASN A 23 -3.90 7.00 5.39
C ASN A 23 -5.42 7.07 5.29
N TRP A 24 -6.06 5.90 5.27
CA TRP A 24 -7.51 5.76 5.21
C TRP A 24 -8.25 6.55 6.31
N PHE A 25 -7.73 6.53 7.56
CA PHE A 25 -8.35 7.18 8.70
C PHE A 25 -8.38 8.70 8.55
N GLU A 26 -7.36 9.27 7.91
CA GLU A 26 -7.23 10.71 7.70
C GLU A 26 -8.08 11.20 6.51
N LEU A 27 -8.26 10.35 5.49
CA LEU A 27 -8.92 10.73 4.24
C LEU A 27 -10.43 10.45 4.19
N LEU A 28 -10.96 9.64 5.10
CA LEU A 28 -12.36 9.23 5.09
C LEU A 28 -12.99 9.40 6.46
N TYR A 29 -12.88 8.37 7.29
CA TYR A 29 -13.46 8.27 8.61
C TYR A 29 -12.87 7.05 9.30
N LEU A 30 -13.02 6.97 10.63
CA LEU A 30 -12.66 5.77 11.36
C LEU A 30 -13.61 4.63 10.99
N SER A 31 -13.07 3.57 10.40
CA SER A 31 -13.71 2.27 10.37
C SER A 31 -12.68 1.17 10.59
N THR A 32 -13.15 0.01 11.04
CA THR A 32 -12.33 -1.13 11.44
C THR A 32 -12.89 -2.42 10.85
N GLY A 33 -12.02 -3.38 10.55
CA GLY A 33 -12.44 -4.69 10.06
C GLY A 33 -12.63 -4.73 8.54
N CYS A 34 -12.06 -3.75 7.84
CA CYS A 34 -11.99 -3.77 6.38
C CYS A 34 -11.03 -4.89 5.93
N SER A 35 -11.13 -5.30 4.66
CA SER A 35 -10.30 -6.37 4.09
C SER A 35 -8.79 -6.09 4.26
N VAL A 36 -8.37 -4.83 4.10
CA VAL A 36 -6.98 -4.40 4.29
C VAL A 36 -6.51 -4.55 5.74
N ASP A 37 -7.35 -4.28 6.73
CA ASP A 37 -7.02 -4.49 8.15
C ASP A 37 -6.82 -5.98 8.44
N TRP A 38 -7.74 -6.80 7.93
CA TRP A 38 -7.70 -8.24 8.12
C TRP A 38 -6.48 -8.87 7.45
N VAL A 39 -6.18 -8.51 6.20
CA VAL A 39 -5.01 -9.01 5.46
C VAL A 39 -3.73 -8.59 6.19
N LYS A 40 -3.63 -7.33 6.59
CA LYS A 40 -2.46 -6.82 7.31
C LYS A 40 -2.22 -7.58 8.60
N LYS A 41 -3.27 -7.76 9.41
CA LYS A 41 -3.17 -8.47 10.67
C LYS A 41 -2.88 -9.96 10.51
N THR A 42 -3.48 -10.61 9.51
CA THR A 42 -3.37 -12.06 9.31
C THR A 42 -2.02 -12.47 8.73
N TYR A 43 -1.52 -11.70 7.76
CA TYR A 43 -0.32 -12.08 7.00
C TYR A 43 0.92 -11.28 7.37
N ASN A 44 0.81 -10.35 8.31
CA ASN A 44 1.88 -9.41 8.65
C ASN A 44 2.48 -8.75 7.40
N THR A 45 1.64 -8.47 6.39
CA THR A 45 2.12 -7.87 5.15
C THR A 45 2.46 -6.42 5.39
N ASN A 46 3.59 -6.03 4.86
CA ASN A 46 4.03 -4.65 4.87
C ASN A 46 3.18 -3.78 3.94
N LEU A 47 2.64 -4.32 2.85
CA LEU A 47 1.84 -3.55 1.89
C LEU A 47 0.37 -3.94 1.96
N THR A 48 -0.47 -2.92 2.13
CA THR A 48 -1.90 -2.97 1.81
C THR A 48 -2.29 -1.71 1.03
N LEU A 49 -3.14 -1.89 0.03
CA LEU A 49 -3.57 -0.84 -0.89
C LEU A 49 -5.09 -0.84 -0.97
N THR A 50 -5.67 0.35 -0.92
CA THR A 50 -7.09 0.57 -1.23
C THR A 50 -7.19 1.64 -2.31
N TYR A 51 -8.02 1.36 -3.32
CA TYR A 51 -8.33 2.30 -4.40
C TYR A 51 -9.80 2.68 -4.36
N GLU A 52 -10.09 3.97 -4.31
CA GLU A 52 -11.38 4.53 -4.70
C GLU A 52 -11.23 5.15 -6.09
N MET A 53 -11.90 4.55 -7.07
CA MET A 53 -11.79 4.94 -8.48
C MET A 53 -12.70 6.13 -8.79
N ARG A 54 -12.75 6.55 -10.06
CA ARG A 54 -13.63 7.63 -10.51
C ARG A 54 -15.10 7.35 -10.15
N ASP A 55 -15.92 8.37 -9.90
CA ASP A 55 -15.63 9.81 -9.88
C ASP A 55 -15.81 10.41 -8.47
N THR A 56 -15.80 11.74 -8.36
CA THR A 56 -15.96 12.46 -7.09
C THR A 56 -17.44 12.67 -6.71
N GLY A 57 -18.36 11.86 -7.25
CA GLY A 57 -19.78 11.87 -6.88
C GLY A 57 -20.74 12.49 -7.89
N ARG A 58 -20.28 12.91 -9.09
CA ARG A 58 -21.19 13.40 -10.14
C ARG A 58 -22.06 12.27 -10.67
N TYR A 59 -21.46 11.11 -10.91
CA TYR A 59 -22.12 9.88 -11.32
C TYR A 59 -22.05 8.82 -10.21
N GLY A 60 -21.02 8.85 -9.37
CA GLY A 60 -20.80 7.89 -8.30
C GLY A 60 -20.79 6.46 -8.84
N PHE A 61 -21.62 5.60 -8.28
CA PHE A 61 -21.72 4.20 -8.70
C PHE A 61 -22.32 3.99 -10.10
N LEU A 62 -22.89 5.03 -10.72
CA LEU A 62 -23.46 4.98 -12.07
C LEU A 62 -22.53 5.66 -13.09
N LEU A 63 -21.22 5.47 -12.94
CA LEU A 63 -20.22 6.03 -13.83
C LEU A 63 -20.49 5.61 -15.30
N PRO A 64 -20.47 6.55 -16.27
CA PRO A 64 -20.79 6.25 -17.67
C PRO A 64 -19.84 5.19 -18.27
N PRO A 65 -20.32 4.31 -19.18
CA PRO A 65 -19.49 3.27 -19.79
C PRO A 65 -18.23 3.78 -20.49
N GLU A 66 -18.26 5.02 -21.01
CA GLU A 66 -17.13 5.66 -21.67
C GLU A 66 -15.96 5.93 -20.71
N GLN A 67 -16.20 5.90 -19.40
CA GLN A 67 -15.18 6.09 -18.36
C GLN A 67 -14.55 4.77 -17.89
N ILE A 68 -15.04 3.61 -18.33
CA ILE A 68 -14.51 2.29 -17.91
C ILE A 68 -13.04 2.16 -18.31
N ILE A 69 -12.73 2.35 -19.60
CA ILE A 69 -11.37 2.20 -20.11
C ILE A 69 -10.43 3.28 -19.53
N PRO A 70 -10.77 4.58 -19.54
CA PRO A 70 -9.94 5.60 -18.91
C PRO A 70 -9.63 5.31 -17.42
N SER A 71 -10.63 4.91 -16.64
CA SER A 71 -10.47 4.60 -15.21
C SER A 71 -9.57 3.36 -14.99
N ALA A 72 -9.72 2.32 -15.82
CA ALA A 72 -8.90 1.12 -15.74
C ALA A 72 -7.43 1.38 -16.11
N GLU A 73 -7.18 2.22 -17.12
CA GLU A 73 -5.82 2.57 -17.54
C GLU A 73 -5.05 3.36 -16.47
N GLU A 74 -5.69 4.34 -15.83
CA GLU A 74 -5.08 5.07 -14.71
C GLU A 74 -4.74 4.15 -13.54
N PHE A 75 -5.66 3.24 -13.21
CA PHE A 75 -5.43 2.24 -12.18
C PHE A 75 -4.22 1.36 -12.53
N LEU A 76 -4.15 0.86 -13.76
CA LEU A 76 -3.05 0.00 -14.21
C LEU A 76 -1.69 0.71 -14.19
N ASP A 77 -1.64 2.00 -14.56
CA ASP A 77 -0.41 2.79 -14.51
C ASP A 77 0.15 2.89 -13.07
N GLY A 78 -0.71 3.17 -12.09
CA GLY A 78 -0.32 3.18 -10.67
C GLY A 78 0.01 1.78 -10.14
N PHE A 79 -0.82 0.78 -10.48
CA PHE A 79 -0.63 -0.59 -10.03
C PHE A 79 0.69 -1.18 -10.53
N ALA A 80 1.10 -0.85 -11.76
CA ALA A 80 2.40 -1.24 -12.28
C ALA A 80 3.57 -0.72 -11.43
N VAL A 81 3.48 0.51 -10.91
CA VAL A 81 4.47 1.06 -9.97
C VAL A 81 4.49 0.28 -8.67
N ALA A 82 3.33 -0.05 -8.10
CA ALA A 82 3.25 -0.86 -6.88
C ALA A 82 3.94 -2.23 -7.07
N ILE A 83 3.68 -2.90 -8.19
CA ILE A 83 4.30 -4.19 -8.52
C ILE A 83 5.81 -4.05 -8.75
N ALA A 84 6.27 -3.01 -9.43
CA ALA A 84 7.69 -2.77 -9.66
C ALA A 84 8.46 -2.58 -8.34
N GLU A 85 7.88 -1.84 -7.40
CA GLU A 85 8.46 -1.57 -6.07
C GLU A 85 8.49 -2.82 -5.19
N LEU A 86 7.42 -3.62 -5.23
CA LEU A 86 7.39 -4.95 -4.61
C LEU A 86 8.48 -5.87 -5.16
N ARG A 87 8.67 -5.87 -6.49
CA ARG A 87 9.71 -6.67 -7.15
C ARG A 87 11.11 -6.22 -6.81
N ALA A 88 11.33 -4.92 -6.61
CA ALA A 88 12.61 -4.33 -6.24
C ALA A 88 13.06 -4.67 -4.81
N GLY A 89 12.21 -5.29 -4.00
CA GLY A 89 12.56 -5.70 -2.64
C GLY A 89 12.60 -4.55 -1.64
N ILE A 90 12.00 -3.39 -1.97
CA ILE A 90 11.79 -2.26 -1.03
C ILE A 90 10.75 -2.61 0.06
N ILE A 91 10.36 -3.88 0.12
CA ILE A 91 9.63 -4.52 1.19
C ILE A 91 10.35 -5.83 1.51
N THR A 92 11.41 -5.79 2.34
CA THR A 92 11.86 -6.97 3.09
C THR A 92 11.26 -6.91 4.51
N PRO A 93 10.29 -7.78 4.79
CA PRO A 93 9.41 -7.77 5.97
C PRO A 93 9.91 -8.66 7.10
N ASP A 94 9.36 -8.47 8.28
CA ASP A 94 9.23 -9.53 9.30
C ASP A 94 8.24 -10.61 8.81
N LEU A 95 8.55 -11.29 7.71
CA LEU A 95 7.80 -12.45 7.23
C LEU A 95 8.00 -13.61 8.21
N PRO A 96 6.94 -14.39 8.51
CA PRO A 96 7.11 -15.63 9.23
C PRO A 96 8.03 -16.60 8.45
N PRO A 97 8.81 -17.45 9.15
CA PRO A 97 9.89 -18.24 8.54
C PRO A 97 9.47 -19.16 7.40
N ASP A 98 8.19 -19.54 7.35
CA ASP A 98 7.58 -20.47 6.39
C ASP A 98 7.46 -19.91 4.97
N VAL A 99 7.41 -18.58 4.80
CA VAL A 99 7.34 -17.96 3.46
C VAL A 99 8.73 -17.79 2.82
N LEU A 100 9.81 -17.86 3.60
CA LEU A 100 11.20 -17.71 3.13
C LEU A 100 11.77 -18.99 2.51
N GLU A 101 11.19 -20.16 2.79
CA GLU A 101 11.72 -21.45 2.32
C GLU A 101 11.60 -21.66 0.81
N ALA A 102 10.72 -20.92 0.13
CA ALA A 102 10.41 -21.15 -1.27
C ALA A 102 11.47 -20.64 -2.28
N ASN A 103 12.50 -19.87 -1.87
CA ASN A 103 13.51 -19.40 -2.84
C ASN A 103 14.88 -19.00 -2.26
N PRO A 104 15.86 -19.92 -2.21
CA PRO A 104 17.18 -19.69 -1.59
C PRO A 104 18.07 -18.65 -2.30
N LYS A 105 17.72 -18.18 -3.51
CA LYS A 105 18.53 -17.17 -4.25
C LYS A 105 18.30 -15.73 -3.80
N ARG A 106 17.26 -15.44 -3.00
CA ARG A 106 16.90 -14.08 -2.57
C ARG A 106 17.59 -13.63 -1.28
N ILE A 107 18.02 -14.56 -0.42
CA ILE A 107 18.54 -14.28 0.93
C ILE A 107 19.94 -13.61 0.89
N GLN A 108 20.78 -13.94 -0.09
CA GLN A 108 22.17 -13.45 -0.12
C GLN A 108 22.34 -11.97 -0.53
N ARG A 109 21.35 -11.33 -1.16
CA ARG A 109 21.48 -9.91 -1.57
C ARG A 109 21.11 -8.92 -0.47
N ALA A 110 20.10 -9.24 0.35
CA ALA A 110 19.55 -8.30 1.33
C ALA A 110 20.47 -8.04 2.54
N SER A 111 21.27 -9.04 2.95
CA SER A 111 22.13 -8.96 4.14
C SER A 111 23.37 -8.07 3.98
N SER A 112 23.68 -7.60 2.77
CA SER A 112 24.90 -6.82 2.47
C SER A 112 24.73 -5.30 2.53
N ILE A 113 23.51 -4.78 2.72
CA ILE A 113 23.19 -3.36 2.46
C ILE A 113 22.64 -2.62 3.69
N LEU A 114 22.23 -3.29 4.78
CA LEU A 114 21.54 -2.61 5.90
C LEU A 114 22.28 -2.74 7.24
N PRO A 115 22.43 -1.65 8.01
CA PRO A 115 22.96 -1.71 9.37
C PRO A 115 21.91 -2.28 10.34
N GLN A 116 22.36 -3.15 11.26
CA GLN A 116 21.54 -3.82 12.26
C GLN A 116 21.15 -2.83 13.38
N GLN A 117 19.86 -2.66 13.68
CA GLN A 117 19.39 -1.97 14.89
C GLN A 117 18.90 -2.98 15.93
N ASP A 118 19.23 -2.72 17.20
CA ASP A 118 18.93 -3.57 18.36
C ASP A 118 17.49 -3.33 18.85
N PHE A 119 16.73 -4.42 19.04
CA PHE A 119 15.29 -4.43 19.33
C PHE A 119 14.94 -4.66 20.81
N ASN A 120 15.90 -4.60 21.73
CA ASN A 120 15.71 -5.06 23.12
C ASN A 120 15.01 -4.10 24.11
N THR A 121 14.04 -3.28 23.69
CA THR A 121 13.21 -2.51 24.65
C THR A 121 11.74 -2.45 24.24
N PHE A 122 10.98 -3.51 24.52
CA PHE A 122 9.51 -3.44 24.59
C PHE A 122 8.97 -4.22 25.78
N GLY A 123 8.71 -3.51 26.88
CA GLY A 123 8.01 -4.02 28.06
C GLY A 123 7.24 -2.91 28.78
N LYS A 124 5.91 -3.05 28.81
CA LYS A 124 4.92 -2.37 29.69
C LYS A 124 4.65 -0.86 29.46
N ALA A 125 3.56 -0.55 28.73
CA ALA A 125 2.75 0.69 28.84
C ALA A 125 1.42 0.54 28.04
N PRO A 126 0.32 1.23 28.41
CA PRO A 126 -1.03 0.99 27.88
C PRO A 126 -1.11 1.33 26.38
N HIS A 127 -1.93 0.59 25.63
CA HIS A 127 -1.96 0.56 24.15
C HIS A 127 -1.64 1.92 23.49
N PRO A 128 -0.40 2.11 23.00
CA PRO A 128 -0.02 3.33 22.32
C PRO A 128 -0.54 3.30 20.88
N ARG A 129 -0.82 4.50 20.33
CA ARG A 129 -1.09 4.79 18.92
C ARG A 129 -0.29 3.81 18.04
N GLN A 130 -1.00 2.94 17.32
CA GLN A 130 -0.34 2.06 16.35
C GLN A 130 0.41 2.96 15.38
N SER A 131 1.73 2.85 15.38
CA SER A 131 2.57 3.48 14.37
C SER A 131 2.12 2.94 13.02
N VAL A 132 1.39 3.77 12.28
CA VAL A 132 0.94 3.49 10.91
C VAL A 132 2.17 3.08 10.10
N SER A 133 2.16 1.85 9.60
CA SER A 133 3.31 1.36 8.86
C SER A 133 3.49 2.26 7.62
N PRO A 134 4.72 2.58 7.22
CA PRO A 134 5.00 3.47 6.09
C PRO A 134 4.49 3.00 4.72
N LEU A 135 3.84 1.83 4.65
CA LEU A 135 3.47 1.09 3.45
C LEU A 135 1.96 0.79 3.36
N GLU A 136 1.11 1.50 4.12
CA GLU A 136 -0.32 1.63 3.78
C GLU A 136 -0.51 2.79 2.80
N ALA A 137 -1.24 2.56 1.72
CA ALA A 137 -1.66 3.64 0.84
C ALA A 137 -3.14 3.51 0.46
N PHE A 138 -3.88 4.57 0.80
CA PHE A 138 -5.22 4.83 0.34
C PHE A 138 -5.14 5.83 -0.81
N ILE A 139 -5.69 5.48 -1.97
CA ILE A 139 -5.62 6.30 -3.19
C ILE A 139 -7.05 6.51 -3.68
N ARG A 140 -7.49 7.77 -3.74
CA ARG A 140 -8.86 8.13 -4.12
C ARG A 140 -8.89 9.31 -5.08
N VAL A 141 -9.90 9.40 -5.93
CA VAL A 141 -10.27 10.69 -6.53
C VAL A 141 -10.84 11.66 -5.50
#